data_AF-A0ABD0N3F7-F1
#
_entry.id   AF-A0ABD0N3F7-F1
#
_cell.length_a   1.000
_cell.length_b   1.000
_cell.length_c   1.000
_cell.angle_alpha   90.00
_cell.angle_beta   90.00
_cell.angle_gamma   90.00
#
_symmetry.space_group_name_H-M   'P 1'
#
loop_
_entity.id
_entity.type
_entity.pdbx_description
1 polymer ?
#
loop_
_entity_poly.entity_id
_entity_poly.type
_entity_poly.pdbx_seq_one_letter_code
_entity_poly.pdbx_strand_id
1 'polypeptide(L)'
;RVSVEVMWRKAVLVAVLALGMGYLYHTDPELPARVLNYVSESLPQMEPNGGSDPRPPMLEEAIAHAWQTLIMAPARRWARVAVGVNACVDVVVSGVGLLQALALEPGSGRDHEVLHSKEDLKEAFIHYMGKGAAAERFFSDKEVFQRIARAAAEYPGAQ
;
A
#
# COMPACT_ATOMS: atom_id res chain seq x y z
N ARG A 1 -8.94 -16.23 49.66
CA ARG A 1 -9.09 -17.63 49.20
C ARG A 1 -10.35 -17.70 48.34
N VAL A 2 -10.21 -17.62 47.01
CA VAL A 2 -11.33 -17.92 46.12
C VAL A 2 -11.58 -19.43 46.25
N SER A 3 -12.77 -19.81 46.70
CA SER A 3 -13.11 -21.21 47.00
C SER A 3 -12.88 -22.07 45.75
N VAL A 4 -12.14 -23.16 45.90
CA VAL A 4 -11.80 -24.14 44.84
C VAL A 4 -13.03 -24.58 44.04
N GLU A 5 -14.19 -24.59 44.69
CA GLU A 5 -15.50 -24.87 44.12
C GLU A 5 -15.91 -23.89 42.99
N VAL A 6 -15.60 -22.59 43.12
CA VAL A 6 -15.89 -21.58 42.09
C VAL A 6 -15.01 -21.80 40.86
N MET A 7 -13.76 -22.23 41.07
CA MET A 7 -12.82 -22.49 39.97
C MET A 7 -13.21 -23.75 39.20
N TRP A 8 -13.68 -24.78 39.90
CA TRP A 8 -14.17 -26.02 39.28
C TRP A 8 -15.43 -25.81 38.44
N ARG A 9 -16.39 -25.02 38.95
CA ARG A 9 -17.60 -24.67 38.18
C ARG A 9 -17.27 -23.92 36.89
N LYS A 10 -16.31 -22.99 36.93
CA LYS A 10 -15.84 -22.27 35.74
C LYS A 10 -15.17 -23.22 34.73
N ALA A 11 -14.31 -24.12 35.20
CA ALA A 11 -13.64 -25.09 34.34
C ALA A 11 -14.63 -26.05 33.64
N VAL A 12 -15.62 -26.57 34.38
CA VAL A 12 -16.67 -27.44 33.82
C VAL A 12 -17.48 -26.68 32.77
N LEU A 13 -17.84 -25.43 33.04
CA LEU A 13 -18.62 -24.62 32.12
C LEU A 13 -17.85 -24.32 30.82
N VAL A 14 -16.55 -24.02 30.92
CA VAL A 14 -15.67 -23.87 29.76
C VAL A 14 -15.55 -25.17 28.97
N ALA A 15 -15.41 -26.31 29.64
CA ALA A 15 -15.32 -27.61 28.98
C ALA A 15 -16.61 -27.97 28.23
N VAL A 16 -17.77 -27.71 28.83
CA VAL A 16 -19.07 -27.93 28.19
C VAL A 16 -19.25 -27.01 26.97
N LEU A 17 -18.86 -25.75 27.08
CA LEU A 17 -18.90 -24.81 25.95
C LEU A 17 -17.96 -25.24 24.82
N ALA A 18 -16.74 -25.68 25.14
CA ALA A 18 -15.77 -26.14 24.15
C ALA A 18 -16.25 -27.40 23.42
N LEU A 19 -16.82 -28.36 24.17
CA LEU A 19 -17.40 -29.58 23.58
C LEU A 19 -18.65 -29.27 22.76
N GLY A 20 -19.53 -28.39 23.23
CA GLY A 20 -20.72 -27.96 22.49
C GLY A 20 -20.36 -27.24 21.20
N MET A 21 -19.37 -26.34 21.25
CA MET A 21 -18.87 -25.64 20.06
C MET A 21 -18.17 -26.61 19.10
N GLY A 22 -17.34 -27.53 19.59
CA GLY A 22 -16.71 -28.57 18.76
C GLY A 22 -17.73 -29.50 18.10
N TYR A 23 -18.79 -29.88 18.82
CA TYR A 23 -19.89 -30.68 18.29
C TYR A 23 -20.64 -29.93 17.17
N LEU A 24 -20.99 -28.66 17.40
CA LEU A 24 -21.65 -27.82 16.40
C LEU A 24 -20.81 -27.66 15.12
N TYR A 25 -19.51 -27.41 15.26
CA TYR A 25 -18.55 -27.34 14.14
C TYR A 25 -18.46 -28.66 13.36
N HIS A 26 -18.58 -29.80 14.04
CA HIS A 26 -18.52 -31.11 13.40
C HIS A 26 -19.83 -31.46 12.67
N THR A 27 -20.98 -31.03 13.21
CA THR A 27 -22.30 -31.32 12.64
C THR A 27 -22.72 -30.40 11.50
N ASP A 28 -22.23 -29.16 11.48
CA ASP A 28 -22.49 -28.20 10.41
C ASP A 28 -21.16 -27.52 10.01
N PRO A 29 -20.43 -28.07 9.03
CA PRO A 29 -19.16 -27.50 8.59
C PRO A 29 -19.32 -26.12 7.92
N GLU A 30 -20.55 -25.74 7.54
CA GLU A 30 -20.88 -24.45 6.93
C GLU A 30 -21.27 -23.38 7.98
N LEU A 31 -21.34 -23.74 9.28
CA LEU A 31 -21.61 -22.80 10.36
C LEU A 31 -20.69 -21.57 10.35
N PRO A 32 -19.37 -21.70 10.16
CA PRO A 32 -18.47 -20.54 10.13
C PRO A 32 -18.82 -19.57 9.00
N ALA A 33 -19.13 -20.11 7.82
CA ALA A 33 -19.53 -19.29 6.67
C ALA A 33 -20.90 -18.63 6.90
N ARG A 34 -21.87 -19.35 7.48
CA ARG A 34 -23.19 -18.79 7.84
C ARG A 34 -23.11 -17.73 8.92
N VAL A 35 -22.28 -17.93 9.94
CA VAL A 35 -22.04 -16.92 10.99
C VAL A 35 -21.33 -15.71 10.41
N LEU A 36 -20.33 -15.91 9.54
CA LEU A 36 -19.65 -14.81 8.86
C LEU A 36 -20.64 -14.02 7.98
N ASN A 37 -21.49 -14.70 7.23
CA ASN A 37 -22.51 -14.08 6.39
C ASN A 37 -23.56 -13.38 7.24
N TYR A 38 -24.04 -13.99 8.31
CA TYR A 38 -24.98 -13.36 9.24
C TYR A 38 -24.40 -12.10 9.89
N VAL A 39 -23.13 -12.16 10.34
CA VAL A 39 -22.42 -10.99 10.86
C VAL A 39 -22.27 -9.93 9.78
N SER A 40 -21.90 -10.32 8.56
CA SER A 40 -21.75 -9.43 7.41
C SER A 40 -23.06 -8.78 6.97
N GLU A 41 -24.19 -9.49 7.04
CA GLU A 41 -25.53 -9.01 6.70
C GLU A 41 -26.14 -8.17 7.83
N SER A 42 -25.75 -8.44 9.08
CA SER A 42 -26.16 -7.66 10.25
C SER A 42 -25.36 -6.36 10.41
N LEU A 43 -24.30 -6.15 9.62
CA LEU A 43 -23.71 -4.82 9.45
C LEU A 43 -24.78 -3.92 8.81
N PRO A 44 -25.08 -2.75 9.40
CA PRO A 44 -26.12 -1.88 8.88
C PRO A 44 -25.83 -1.52 7.42
N GLN A 45 -26.71 -1.95 6.51
CA GLN A 45 -26.75 -1.43 5.14
C GLN A 45 -27.04 0.07 5.23
N MET A 46 -26.02 0.89 4.98
CA MET A 46 -26.13 2.35 4.97
C MET A 46 -26.93 2.81 3.74
N GLU A 47 -28.25 2.78 3.84
CA GLU A 47 -29.12 3.54 2.94
C GLU A 47 -29.03 5.04 3.33
N PRO A 48 -28.91 5.96 2.36
CA PRO A 48 -28.77 7.39 2.61
C PRO A 48 -30.15 8.00 2.91
N ASN A 49 -30.72 7.71 4.09
CA ASN A 49 -32.02 8.27 4.44
C ASN A 49 -31.85 9.70 5.01
N GLY A 50 -32.47 10.67 4.33
CA GLY A 50 -32.33 12.11 4.54
C GLY A 50 -32.99 12.66 5.81
N GLY A 51 -32.48 12.26 6.97
CA GLY A 51 -32.81 12.85 8.28
C GLY A 51 -31.65 13.66 8.84
N SER A 52 -31.96 14.70 9.63
CA SER A 52 -31.04 15.65 10.25
C SER A 52 -30.22 15.06 11.43
N ASP A 53 -29.78 13.81 11.31
CA ASP A 53 -28.88 13.15 12.25
C ASP A 53 -27.46 13.10 11.67
N PRO A 54 -26.41 13.09 12.52
CA PRO A 54 -25.04 12.92 12.03
C PRO A 54 -24.95 11.60 11.25
N ARG A 55 -24.67 11.74 9.95
CA ARG A 55 -24.51 10.64 8.98
C ARG A 55 -23.64 9.53 9.62
N PRO A 56 -24.06 8.25 9.61
CA PRO A 56 -23.26 7.18 10.19
C PRO A 56 -21.91 7.12 9.46
N PRO A 57 -20.79 6.85 10.19
CA PRO A 57 -19.45 6.95 9.63
C PRO A 57 -19.29 5.93 8.49
N MET A 58 -18.79 6.38 7.34
CA MET A 58 -18.57 5.52 6.16
C MET A 58 -17.75 4.28 6.55
N LEU A 59 -17.88 3.17 5.83
CA LEU A 59 -17.18 1.91 6.16
C LEU A 59 -15.67 2.12 6.35
N GLU A 60 -15.04 2.93 5.50
CA GLU A 60 -13.64 3.29 5.57
C GLU A 60 -13.30 4.06 6.86
N GLU A 61 -14.20 4.91 7.33
CA GLU A 61 -14.06 5.67 8.57
C GLU A 61 -14.18 4.74 9.79
N ALA A 62 -15.13 3.80 9.76
CA ALA A 62 -15.27 2.78 10.80
C ALA A 62 -14.03 1.88 10.90
N ILE A 63 -13.48 1.46 9.75
CA ILE A 63 -12.24 0.66 9.68
C ILE A 63 -11.04 1.48 10.17
N ALA A 64 -10.88 2.72 9.72
CA ALA A 64 -9.81 3.60 10.15
C ALA A 64 -9.85 3.84 11.67
N HIS A 65 -11.05 4.03 12.23
CA HIS A 65 -11.25 4.18 13.66
C HIS A 65 -10.85 2.89 14.44
N ALA A 66 -11.24 1.72 13.92
CA ALA A 66 -10.84 0.45 14.52
C ALA A 66 -9.32 0.26 14.50
N TRP A 67 -8.65 0.57 13.38
CA TRP A 67 -7.18 0.53 13.28
C TRP A 67 -6.49 1.49 14.23
N GLN A 68 -6.99 2.71 14.35
CA GLN A 68 -6.45 3.70 15.28
C GLN A 68 -6.54 3.25 16.74
N THR A 69 -7.57 2.46 17.07
CA THR A 69 -7.76 1.89 18.41
C THR A 69 -6.87 0.66 18.64
N LEU A 70 -6.62 -0.15 17.61
CA LEU A 70 -5.97 -1.46 17.74
C LEU A 70 -4.46 -1.43 17.53
N ILE A 71 -3.93 -0.56 16.67
CA ILE A 71 -2.50 -0.49 16.37
C ILE A 71 -1.78 0.22 17.53
N MET A 72 -1.18 -0.58 18.40
CA MET A 72 -0.36 -0.12 19.51
C MET A 72 1.08 -0.63 19.39
N ALA A 73 2.03 0.18 19.85
CA ALA A 73 3.42 -0.25 19.91
C ALA A 73 3.59 -1.44 20.88
N PRO A 74 4.49 -2.40 20.57
CA PRO A 74 4.71 -3.56 21.43
C PRO A 74 5.32 -3.17 22.78
N ALA A 75 5.07 -3.99 23.80
CA ALA A 75 5.58 -3.79 25.16
C ALA A 75 7.13 -3.77 25.23
N ARG A 76 7.79 -4.52 24.34
CA ARG A 76 9.25 -4.49 24.16
C ARG A 76 9.55 -3.89 22.79
N ARG A 77 10.29 -2.78 22.79
CA ARG A 77 10.70 -2.09 21.57
C ARG A 77 12.15 -2.41 21.23
N TRP A 78 12.49 -2.30 19.95
CA TRP A 78 13.87 -2.39 19.48
C TRP A 78 14.69 -1.23 20.04
N ALA A 79 15.86 -1.53 20.61
CA ALA A 79 16.75 -0.48 21.14
C ALA A 79 17.52 0.25 20.03
N ARG A 80 17.89 -0.48 18.97
CA ARG A 80 18.64 0.03 17.82
C ARG A 80 18.23 -0.77 16.58
N VAL A 81 18.22 -0.11 15.43
CA VAL A 81 17.99 -0.72 14.12
C VAL A 81 19.06 -0.21 13.16
N ALA A 82 19.60 -1.10 12.33
CA ALA A 82 20.51 -0.76 11.25
C ALA A 82 19.83 -1.08 9.92
N VAL A 83 19.85 -0.14 8.98
CA VAL A 83 19.21 -0.26 7.66
C VAL A 83 20.20 0.19 6.60
N GLY A 84 20.31 -0.59 5.53
CA GLY A 84 21.22 -0.36 4.42
C GLY A 84 21.10 -1.50 3.40
N VAL A 85 21.72 -1.43 2.22
CA VAL A 85 22.76 -0.47 1.78
C VAL A 85 22.32 0.48 0.67
N ASN A 86 21.13 0.29 0.10
CA ASN A 86 20.64 1.09 -1.02
C ASN A 86 19.99 2.39 -0.54
N ALA A 87 20.38 3.50 -1.16
CA ALA A 87 19.73 4.79 -1.03
C ALA A 87 19.90 5.55 -2.35
N CYS A 88 18.84 6.20 -2.80
CA CYS A 88 18.82 7.05 -3.99
C CYS A 88 18.03 8.33 -3.71
N VAL A 89 18.13 9.28 -4.63
CA VAL A 89 17.28 10.46 -4.68
C VAL A 89 16.50 10.37 -5.97
N ASP A 90 15.18 10.31 -5.83
CA ASP A 90 14.28 10.29 -6.98
C ASP A 90 13.98 11.73 -7.35
N VAL A 91 14.08 12.04 -8.64
CA VAL A 91 13.78 13.38 -9.17
C VAL A 91 12.64 13.23 -10.15
N VAL A 92 11.48 13.79 -9.79
CA VAL A 92 10.29 13.74 -10.64
C VAL A 92 10.19 15.04 -11.42
N VAL A 93 10.27 14.95 -12.75
CA VAL A 93 10.23 16.10 -13.66
C VAL A 93 9.38 15.81 -14.89
N SER A 94 8.90 16.88 -15.56
CA SER A 94 8.33 16.77 -16.90
C SER A 94 9.39 16.26 -17.87
N GLY A 95 9.19 15.07 -18.45
CA GLY A 95 10.15 14.51 -19.40
C GLY A 95 10.33 15.39 -20.65
N VAL A 96 9.25 15.98 -21.16
CA VAL A 96 9.34 16.96 -22.27
C VAL A 96 10.14 18.19 -21.86
N GLY A 97 9.88 18.73 -20.66
CA GLY A 97 10.59 19.89 -20.13
C GLY A 97 12.08 19.63 -19.94
N LEU A 98 12.44 18.43 -19.44
CA LEU A 98 13.83 18.01 -19.30
C LEU A 98 14.53 17.92 -20.65
N LEU A 99 13.91 17.31 -21.67
CA LEU A 99 14.49 17.23 -23.01
C LEU A 99 14.72 18.62 -23.62
N GLN A 100 13.78 19.55 -23.42
CA GLN A 100 13.92 20.95 -23.83
C GLN A 100 15.07 21.65 -23.09
N ALA A 101 15.19 21.47 -21.78
CA ALA A 101 16.28 22.03 -20.98
C ALA A 101 17.66 21.47 -21.38
N LEU A 102 17.70 20.26 -21.92
CA LEU A 102 18.89 19.63 -22.47
C LEU A 102 19.22 20.09 -23.91
N ALA A 103 18.42 21.01 -24.48
CA ALA A 103 18.51 21.50 -25.84
C ALA A 103 18.42 20.38 -26.90
N LEU A 104 17.51 19.42 -26.67
CA LEU A 104 17.27 18.31 -27.60
C LEU A 104 16.08 18.61 -28.50
N GLU A 105 16.33 18.63 -29.82
CA GLU A 105 15.28 18.82 -30.81
C GLU A 105 14.38 17.58 -30.93
N PRO A 106 13.05 17.76 -31.08
CA PRO A 106 12.12 16.67 -31.33
C PRO A 106 12.55 15.80 -32.52
N GLY A 107 12.26 14.51 -32.45
CA GLY A 107 12.63 13.55 -33.49
C GLY A 107 11.75 12.31 -33.50
N SER A 108 12.22 11.25 -34.12
CA SER A 108 11.56 9.94 -34.11
C SER A 108 11.73 9.23 -32.76
N GLY A 109 10.71 8.48 -32.34
CA GLY A 109 10.82 7.58 -31.19
C GLY A 109 11.36 6.20 -31.58
N ARG A 110 12.34 5.70 -30.84
CA ARG A 110 12.92 4.37 -30.98
C ARG A 110 13.24 3.81 -29.60
N ASP A 111 12.93 2.54 -29.36
CA ASP A 111 13.34 1.89 -28.11
C ASP A 111 14.83 1.55 -28.13
N HIS A 112 15.44 1.68 -26.96
CA HIS A 112 16.84 1.35 -26.69
C HIS A 112 16.88 0.59 -25.38
N GLU A 113 17.49 -0.60 -25.37
CA GLU A 113 17.60 -1.42 -24.15
C GLU A 113 18.51 -0.75 -23.10
N VAL A 114 19.58 -0.11 -23.56
CA VAL A 114 20.52 0.67 -22.76
C VAL A 114 20.69 2.03 -23.40
N LEU A 115 20.70 3.10 -22.60
CA LEU A 115 20.93 4.46 -23.06
C LEU A 115 22.42 4.77 -22.96
N HIS A 116 23.02 5.15 -24.08
CA HIS A 116 24.43 5.53 -24.16
C HIS A 116 24.60 7.04 -24.35
N SER A 117 23.54 7.73 -24.80
CA SER A 117 23.59 9.15 -25.17
C SER A 117 22.32 9.92 -24.79
N LYS A 118 22.37 11.25 -24.95
CA LYS A 118 21.18 12.11 -24.80
C LYS A 118 20.15 11.82 -25.89
N GLU A 119 20.63 11.43 -27.07
CA GLU A 119 19.82 11.05 -28.22
C GLU A 119 19.05 9.76 -27.93
N ASP A 120 19.70 8.73 -27.35
CA ASP A 120 19.01 7.49 -26.95
C ASP A 120 17.92 7.78 -25.90
N LEU A 121 18.21 8.64 -24.92
CA LEU A 121 17.23 9.06 -23.92
C LEU A 121 16.02 9.73 -24.59
N LYS A 122 16.26 10.67 -25.52
CA LYS A 122 15.19 11.33 -26.27
C LYS A 122 14.36 10.31 -27.06
N GLU A 123 15.01 9.45 -27.83
CA GLU A 123 14.34 8.49 -28.70
C GLU A 123 13.50 7.50 -27.89
N ALA A 124 14.07 6.96 -26.80
CA ALA A 124 13.38 6.04 -25.90
C ALA A 124 12.21 6.74 -25.20
N PHE A 125 12.41 7.98 -24.72
CA PHE A 125 11.34 8.76 -24.12
C PHE A 125 10.17 8.99 -25.09
N ILE A 126 10.43 9.43 -26.33
CA ILE A 126 9.39 9.64 -27.34
C ILE A 126 8.66 8.33 -27.67
N HIS A 127 9.40 7.22 -27.77
CA HIS A 127 8.83 5.89 -28.03
C HIS A 127 7.77 5.48 -26.99
N TYR A 128 8.10 5.65 -25.70
CA TYR A 128 7.21 5.26 -24.60
C TYR A 128 6.13 6.29 -24.32
N MET A 129 6.44 7.57 -24.44
CA MET A 129 5.47 8.65 -24.31
C MET A 129 4.36 8.53 -25.35
N GLY A 130 4.70 8.23 -26.62
CA GLY A 130 3.71 8.03 -27.68
C GLY A 130 2.76 6.86 -27.46
N LYS A 131 3.13 5.91 -26.58
CA LYS A 131 2.29 4.75 -26.20
C LYS A 131 1.56 4.97 -24.86
N GLY A 132 1.88 6.03 -24.12
CA GLY A 132 1.45 6.17 -22.72
C GLY A 132 1.92 5.02 -21.83
N ALA A 133 3.07 4.42 -22.15
CA ALA A 133 3.57 3.22 -21.49
C ALA A 133 4.74 3.56 -20.55
N ALA A 134 4.82 2.85 -19.43
CA ALA A 134 5.94 2.94 -18.50
C ALA A 134 7.19 2.24 -19.07
N ALA A 135 8.37 2.77 -18.74
CA ALA A 135 9.65 2.15 -19.02
C ALA A 135 10.71 2.61 -18.02
N GLU A 136 11.69 1.74 -17.78
CA GLU A 136 12.89 2.03 -17.01
C GLU A 136 14.10 1.59 -17.83
N ARG A 137 15.16 2.39 -17.84
CA ARG A 137 16.36 2.14 -18.63
C ARG A 137 17.62 2.49 -17.87
N PHE A 138 18.65 1.67 -18.07
CA PHE A 138 19.99 1.98 -17.60
C PHE A 138 20.64 3.02 -18.52
N PHE A 139 21.20 4.07 -17.93
CA PHE A 139 22.03 5.04 -18.63
C PHE A 139 23.50 4.74 -18.34
N SER A 140 24.24 4.35 -19.37
CA SER A 140 25.57 3.75 -19.22
C SER A 140 26.72 4.76 -19.19
N ASP A 141 26.60 5.90 -19.86
CA ASP A 141 27.62 6.96 -19.80
C ASP A 141 27.42 7.79 -18.53
N LYS A 142 28.36 7.64 -17.60
CA LYS A 142 28.31 8.24 -16.27
C LYS A 142 28.34 9.76 -16.31
N GLU A 143 29.22 10.35 -17.12
CA GLU A 143 29.44 11.79 -17.18
C GLU A 143 28.24 12.49 -17.85
N VAL A 144 27.68 11.89 -18.90
CA VAL A 144 26.44 12.36 -19.52
C VAL A 144 25.27 12.22 -18.55
N PHE A 145 25.13 11.08 -17.87
CA PHE A 145 24.08 10.87 -16.87
C PHE A 145 24.14 11.90 -15.75
N GLN A 146 25.34 12.17 -15.20
CA GLN A 146 25.51 13.18 -14.15
C GLN A 146 25.07 14.57 -14.58
N ARG A 147 25.34 14.96 -15.84
CA ARG A 147 24.87 16.24 -16.40
C ARG A 147 23.35 16.26 -16.55
N ILE A 148 22.74 15.17 -17.01
CA ILE A 148 21.29 15.04 -17.13
C ILE A 148 20.63 15.11 -15.75
N ALA A 149 21.13 14.35 -14.78
CA ALA A 149 20.63 14.32 -13.42
C ALA A 149 20.72 15.70 -12.74
N ARG A 150 21.81 16.44 -12.95
CA ARG A 150 21.94 17.82 -12.48
C ARG A 150 20.91 18.74 -13.13
N ALA A 151 20.77 18.68 -14.45
CA ALA A 151 19.78 19.47 -15.17
C ALA A 151 18.34 19.16 -14.71
N ALA A 152 18.03 17.89 -14.40
CA ALA A 152 16.76 17.49 -13.84
C ALA A 152 16.55 18.03 -12.42
N ALA A 153 17.56 17.94 -11.55
CA ALA A 153 17.48 18.44 -10.17
C ALA A 153 17.35 19.98 -10.09
N GLU A 154 17.92 20.70 -11.06
CA GLU A 154 17.85 22.17 -11.15
C GLU A 154 16.62 22.65 -11.96
N TYR A 155 15.85 21.74 -12.55
CA TYR A 155 14.71 22.08 -13.40
C TYR A 155 13.56 22.71 -12.59
N PRO A 156 12.93 23.81 -13.06
CA PRO A 156 11.78 24.41 -12.38
C PRO A 156 10.62 23.42 -12.23
N GLY A 157 10.24 23.12 -10.98
CA GLY A 157 9.16 22.19 -10.67
C GLY A 157 9.62 20.73 -10.50
N ALA A 158 10.92 20.46 -10.42
CA ALA A 158 11.43 19.20 -9.89
C ALA A 158 10.95 18.98 -8.45
N GLN A 159 10.50 17.75 -8.16
CA GLN A 159 10.05 17.27 -6.84
C GLN A 159 10.92 16.12 -6.38
#